data_AF-A0A7V1NSP4-F1
#
_entry.id   AF-A0A7V1NSP4-F1
#
_cell.length_a   1.000
_cell.length_b   1.000
_cell.length_c   1.000
_cell.angle_alpha   90.00
_cell.angle_beta   90.00
_cell.angle_gamma   90.00
#
_symmetry.space_group_name_H-M   'P 1'
#
loop_
_entity.id
_entity.type
_entity.pdbx_description
1 polymer ?
#
loop_
_entity_poly.entity_id
_entity_poly.type
_entity_poly.pdbx_seq_one_letter_code
_entity_poly.pdbx_strand_id
1 'polypeptide(L)'
;MKEQTNRRTALLSLLLLAAFWLRLFRLGDQPVWYDEVYSIAVARHSAAEVAGWIYRDNHPALYWFLLYPVVHLLGDTEFVGRFPSALLGTMTVALLYTAGKRMLGSRRVGLLAALWLAVSPIHVVYSQEARMYALLTLCGLASTLFLYQGMRRGGVVNWVMFGVMAAATAHSHNYGLLLVGAQDCWALAHILVRRNRRSMLGLGLGQLVFAALYAPMVPALLAQLQMH
;
A
#
# COMPACT_ATOMS: atom_id res chain seq x y z
N MET A 1 26.62 -7.57 22.67
CA MET A 1 25.64 -6.72 21.94
C MET A 1 25.61 -6.98 20.43
N LYS A 2 26.76 -7.10 19.73
CA LYS A 2 26.84 -7.46 18.29
C LYS A 2 26.16 -8.79 17.95
N GLU A 3 26.40 -9.82 18.73
CA GLU A 3 25.86 -11.17 18.49
C GLU A 3 24.32 -11.25 18.55
N GLN A 4 23.71 -10.56 19.53
CA GLN A 4 22.24 -10.46 19.62
C GLN A 4 21.63 -9.66 18.46
N THR A 5 22.36 -8.68 17.91
CA THR A 5 21.92 -7.94 16.72
C THR A 5 21.98 -8.83 15.48
N ASN A 6 23.06 -9.58 15.29
CA ASN A 6 23.21 -10.51 14.16
C ASN A 6 22.13 -11.60 14.16
N ARG A 7 21.84 -12.19 15.32
CA ARG A 7 20.77 -13.20 15.46
C ARG A 7 19.39 -12.64 15.08
N ARG A 8 19.09 -11.40 15.47
CA ARG A 8 17.79 -10.76 15.16
C ARG A 8 17.66 -10.41 13.68
N THR A 9 18.74 -9.93 13.06
CA THR A 9 18.75 -9.66 11.62
C THR A 9 18.55 -10.97 10.86
N ALA A 10 19.27 -12.04 11.23
CA ALA A 10 19.09 -13.36 10.61
C ALA A 10 17.65 -13.88 10.76
N LEU A 11 17.03 -13.73 11.94
CA LEU A 11 15.63 -14.11 12.16
C LEU A 11 14.66 -13.32 11.28
N LEU A 12 14.86 -12.00 11.15
CA LEU A 12 14.03 -11.18 10.28
C LEU A 12 14.22 -11.55 8.81
N SER A 13 15.46 -11.76 8.36
CA SER A 13 15.76 -12.20 6.99
C SER A 13 15.10 -13.54 6.69
N LEU A 14 15.22 -14.52 7.59
CA LEU A 14 14.57 -15.81 7.45
C LEU A 14 13.04 -15.67 7.39
N LEU A 15 12.46 -14.81 8.24
CA LEU A 15 11.03 -14.52 8.23
C LEU A 15 10.57 -13.92 6.89
N LEU A 16 11.32 -12.95 6.36
CA LEU A 16 10.99 -12.32 5.08
C LEU A 16 11.15 -13.27 3.90
N LEU A 17 12.18 -14.14 3.92
CA LEU A 17 12.34 -15.20 2.93
C LEU A 17 11.19 -16.20 2.98
N ALA A 18 10.76 -16.61 4.18
CA ALA A 18 9.60 -17.48 4.35
C ALA A 18 8.30 -16.80 3.89
N ALA A 19 8.11 -15.52 4.22
CA ALA A 19 6.96 -14.73 3.78
C ALA A 19 6.89 -14.59 2.26
N PHE A 20 8.04 -14.36 1.62
CA PHE A 20 8.18 -14.29 0.16
C PHE A 20 7.89 -15.65 -0.48
N TRP A 21 8.49 -16.72 0.05
CA TRP A 21 8.25 -18.09 -0.44
C TRP A 21 6.77 -18.46 -0.37
N LEU A 22 6.09 -18.18 0.76
CA LEU A 22 4.65 -18.44 0.89
C LEU A 22 3.82 -17.68 -0.15
N ARG A 23 4.24 -16.48 -0.55
CA ARG A 23 3.55 -15.67 -1.57
C ARG A 23 3.89 -16.11 -2.99
N LEU A 24 5.02 -16.79 -3.22
CA LEU A 24 5.35 -17.39 -4.52
C LEU A 24 4.82 -18.82 -4.67
N PHE A 25 4.51 -19.50 -3.57
CA PHE A 25 4.06 -20.88 -3.59
C PHE A 25 2.80 -21.02 -4.45
N ARG A 26 2.91 -21.78 -5.55
CA ARG A 26 1.82 -22.06 -6.50
C ARG A 26 1.21 -20.82 -7.16
N LEU A 27 1.98 -19.74 -7.27
CA LEU A 27 1.50 -18.44 -7.77
C LEU A 27 0.92 -18.51 -9.20
N GLY A 28 1.47 -19.38 -10.04
CA GLY A 28 0.99 -19.59 -11.42
C GLY A 28 0.10 -20.83 -11.61
N ASP A 29 -0.15 -21.62 -10.57
CA ASP A 29 -0.81 -22.94 -10.73
C ASP A 29 -2.33 -22.82 -10.88
N GLN A 30 -2.92 -21.75 -10.35
CA GLN A 30 -4.35 -21.52 -10.38
C GLN A 30 -4.69 -20.64 -11.59
N PRO A 31 -5.75 -20.97 -12.37
CA PRO A 31 -6.26 -20.07 -13.38
C PRO A 31 -6.53 -18.67 -12.80
N VAL A 32 -6.37 -17.65 -13.64
CA VAL A 32 -6.74 -16.27 -13.28
C VAL A 32 -8.23 -16.17 -13.03
N TRP A 33 -8.60 -15.50 -11.94
CA TRP A 33 -10.00 -15.22 -11.65
C TRP A 33 -10.53 -14.19 -12.66
N TYR A 34 -11.86 -14.13 -12.83
CA TYR A 34 -12.51 -13.26 -13.81
C TYR A 34 -12.04 -11.80 -13.72
N ASP A 35 -11.77 -11.35 -12.51
CA ASP A 35 -11.39 -10.01 -12.18
C ASP A 35 -9.86 -9.79 -12.41
N GLU A 36 -9.02 -10.79 -12.20
CA GLU A 36 -7.60 -10.76 -12.59
C GLU A 36 -7.41 -10.67 -14.12
N VAL A 37 -8.26 -11.35 -14.89
CA VAL A 37 -8.26 -11.27 -16.37
C VAL A 37 -8.40 -9.83 -16.82
N TYR A 38 -9.26 -9.05 -16.16
CA TYR A 38 -9.45 -7.64 -16.48
C TYR A 38 -8.17 -6.82 -16.27
N SER A 39 -7.50 -6.97 -15.12
CA SER A 39 -6.24 -6.27 -14.83
C SER A 39 -5.15 -6.60 -15.87
N ILE A 40 -5.01 -7.88 -16.21
CA ILE A 40 -4.00 -8.34 -17.17
C ILE A 40 -4.35 -7.88 -18.59
N ALA A 41 -5.62 -7.95 -18.99
CA ALA A 41 -6.08 -7.50 -20.30
C ALA A 41 -5.84 -5.99 -20.49
N VAL A 42 -6.17 -5.17 -19.50
CA VAL A 42 -5.88 -3.72 -19.52
C VAL A 42 -4.38 -3.49 -19.66
N ALA A 43 -3.55 -4.23 -18.93
CA ALA A 43 -2.09 -4.10 -18.99
C ALA A 43 -1.46 -4.50 -20.34
N ARG A 44 -2.19 -5.17 -21.24
CA ARG A 44 -1.73 -5.48 -22.62
C ARG A 44 -1.91 -4.33 -23.61
N HIS A 45 -2.74 -3.34 -23.27
CA HIS A 45 -2.97 -2.18 -24.12
C HIS A 45 -1.82 -1.17 -24.04
N SER A 46 -1.77 -0.23 -24.99
CA SER A 46 -0.76 0.84 -25.00
C SER A 46 -0.89 1.73 -23.76
N ALA A 47 0.22 2.39 -23.35
CA ALA A 47 0.19 3.28 -22.19
C ALA A 47 -0.87 4.40 -22.30
N ALA A 48 -1.16 4.90 -23.51
CA ALA A 48 -2.19 5.90 -23.75
C ALA A 48 -3.60 5.34 -23.56
N GLU A 49 -3.82 4.09 -23.94
CA GLU A 49 -5.09 3.39 -23.69
C GLU A 49 -5.26 3.10 -22.19
N VAL A 50 -4.24 2.58 -21.51
CA VAL A 50 -4.28 2.37 -20.05
C VAL A 50 -4.60 3.69 -19.33
N ALA A 51 -3.97 4.79 -19.74
CA ALA A 51 -4.28 6.14 -19.24
C ALA A 51 -5.72 6.58 -19.54
N GLY A 52 -6.25 6.26 -20.73
CA GLY A 52 -7.64 6.58 -21.10
C GLY A 52 -8.68 5.79 -20.33
N TRP A 53 -8.39 4.53 -19.98
CA TRP A 53 -9.29 3.66 -19.22
C TRP A 53 -9.40 4.08 -17.76
N ILE A 54 -8.34 4.65 -17.20
CA ILE A 54 -8.33 5.25 -15.85
C ILE A 54 -9.40 6.34 -15.69
N TYR A 55 -9.74 7.07 -16.75
CA TYR A 55 -10.78 8.11 -16.71
C TYR A 55 -12.18 7.59 -17.01
N ARG A 56 -12.30 6.38 -17.55
CA ARG A 56 -13.57 5.81 -18.03
C ARG A 56 -14.11 4.68 -17.16
N ASP A 57 -13.23 4.02 -16.40
CA ASP A 57 -13.58 2.86 -15.60
C ASP A 57 -13.37 3.10 -14.10
N ASN A 58 -14.11 2.34 -13.30
CA ASN A 58 -14.21 2.52 -11.86
C ASN A 58 -13.04 1.94 -11.06
N HIS A 59 -12.00 1.48 -11.76
CA HIS A 59 -10.92 0.73 -11.14
C HIS A 59 -9.69 1.60 -10.87
N PRO A 60 -9.03 1.41 -9.71
CA PRO A 60 -8.00 2.31 -9.24
C PRO A 60 -6.71 2.20 -10.07
N ALA A 61 -6.34 3.34 -10.68
CA ALA A 61 -5.31 3.49 -11.70
C ALA A 61 -3.91 2.95 -11.36
N LEU A 62 -3.53 3.00 -10.07
CA LEU A 62 -2.14 2.85 -9.70
C LEU A 62 -1.62 1.41 -9.89
N TYR A 63 -2.49 0.42 -9.69
CA TYR A 63 -2.09 -0.97 -9.86
C TYR A 63 -1.80 -1.31 -11.34
N TRP A 64 -2.55 -0.73 -12.27
CA TRP A 64 -2.32 -0.95 -13.71
C TRP A 64 -1.03 -0.32 -14.19
N PHE A 65 -0.67 0.87 -13.70
CA PHE A 65 0.65 1.46 -14.00
C PHE A 65 1.82 0.61 -13.51
N LEU A 66 1.62 -0.13 -12.43
CA LEU A 66 2.62 -1.05 -11.89
C LEU A 66 2.65 -2.37 -12.69
N LEU A 67 1.51 -2.83 -13.19
CA LEU A 67 1.41 -4.07 -13.96
C LEU A 67 1.85 -3.92 -15.42
N TYR A 68 1.54 -2.78 -16.05
CA TYR A 68 1.88 -2.47 -17.46
C TYR A 68 3.33 -2.79 -17.84
N PRO A 69 4.36 -2.25 -17.17
CA PRO A 69 5.75 -2.50 -17.57
C PRO A 69 6.16 -3.95 -17.33
N VAL A 70 5.61 -4.60 -16.30
CA VAL A 70 5.92 -5.99 -15.96
C VAL A 70 5.42 -6.91 -17.07
N VAL A 71 4.17 -6.72 -17.51
CA VAL A 71 3.56 -7.51 -18.58
C VAL A 71 4.28 -7.29 -19.91
N HIS A 72 4.63 -6.05 -20.23
CA HIS A 72 5.33 -5.73 -21.49
C HIS A 72 6.76 -6.27 -21.55
N LEU A 73 7.45 -6.38 -20.41
CA LEU A 73 8.84 -6.84 -20.36
C LEU A 73 8.97 -8.35 -20.20
N LEU A 74 8.06 -8.98 -19.45
CA LEU A 74 8.18 -10.38 -19.01
C LEU A 74 7.07 -11.30 -19.56
N GLY A 75 6.10 -10.75 -20.30
CA GLY A 75 4.93 -11.47 -20.81
C GLY A 75 3.75 -11.46 -19.83
N ASP A 76 2.71 -12.20 -20.14
CA ASP A 76 1.38 -12.09 -19.52
C ASP A 76 0.90 -13.39 -18.86
N THR A 77 1.84 -14.22 -18.42
CA THR A 77 1.53 -15.44 -17.64
C THR A 77 0.92 -15.09 -16.29
N GLU A 78 0.19 -16.03 -15.69
CA GLU A 78 -0.42 -15.91 -14.37
C GLU A 78 0.61 -15.58 -13.30
N PHE A 79 1.78 -16.24 -13.38
CA PHE A 79 2.90 -15.95 -12.48
C PHE A 79 3.36 -14.50 -12.61
N VAL A 80 3.59 -14.02 -13.83
CA VAL A 80 4.09 -12.66 -14.09
C VAL A 80 3.07 -11.61 -13.65
N GLY A 81 1.78 -11.84 -13.90
CA GLY A 81 0.72 -10.92 -13.49
C GLY A 81 0.56 -10.78 -11.97
N ARG A 82 0.82 -11.86 -11.23
CA ARG A 82 0.66 -11.93 -9.76
C ARG A 82 1.95 -11.61 -9.00
N PHE A 83 3.12 -11.72 -9.64
CA PHE A 83 4.43 -11.47 -9.02
C PHE A 83 4.55 -10.08 -8.35
N PRO A 84 4.04 -8.98 -8.95
CA PRO A 84 4.12 -7.68 -8.31
C PRO A 84 3.35 -7.61 -6.98
N SER A 85 2.15 -8.19 -6.92
CA SER A 85 1.38 -8.31 -5.67
C SER A 85 2.11 -9.15 -4.63
N ALA A 86 2.77 -10.24 -5.04
CA ALA A 86 3.53 -11.09 -4.12
C ALA A 86 4.71 -10.32 -3.49
N LEU A 87 5.39 -9.51 -4.30
CA LEU A 87 6.46 -8.64 -3.84
C LEU A 87 5.94 -7.54 -2.89
N LEU A 88 4.88 -6.83 -3.27
CA LEU A 88 4.26 -5.79 -2.45
C LEU A 88 3.77 -6.36 -1.12
N GLY A 89 3.13 -7.53 -1.13
CA GLY A 89 2.68 -8.21 0.07
C GLY A 89 3.83 -8.61 0.99
N THR A 90 4.99 -8.96 0.44
CA THR A 90 6.21 -9.24 1.21
C THR A 90 6.78 -7.96 1.81
N MET A 91 6.78 -6.86 1.06
CA MET A 91 7.19 -5.54 1.56
C MET A 91 6.28 -5.08 2.71
N THR A 92 4.99 -5.39 2.67
CA THR A 92 4.06 -5.08 3.77
C THR A 92 4.48 -5.78 5.08
N VAL A 93 4.94 -7.03 5.01
CA VAL A 93 5.47 -7.77 6.18
C VAL A 93 6.69 -7.06 6.76
N ALA A 94 7.64 -6.64 5.92
CA ALA A 94 8.82 -5.89 6.35
C ALA A 94 8.45 -4.52 6.96
N LEU A 95 7.47 -3.84 6.36
CA LEU A 95 6.98 -2.56 6.84
C LEU A 95 6.26 -2.70 8.18
N LEU A 96 5.51 -3.78 8.40
CA LEU A 96 4.83 -4.05 9.67
C LEU A 96 5.80 -4.33 10.81
N TYR A 97 6.92 -5.02 10.54
CA TYR A 97 8.02 -5.12 11.51
C TYR A 97 8.53 -3.72 11.90
N THR A 98 8.73 -2.86 10.90
CA THR A 98 9.19 -1.48 11.12
C THR A 98 8.15 -0.68 11.92
N ALA A 99 6.86 -0.91 11.67
CA ALA A 99 5.76 -0.30 12.40
C ALA A 99 5.79 -0.65 13.89
N GLY A 100 5.82 -1.94 14.23
CA GLY A 100 5.90 -2.37 15.64
C GLY A 100 7.15 -1.81 16.35
N LYS A 101 8.29 -1.74 15.64
CA LYS A 101 9.52 -1.14 16.19
C LYS A 101 9.39 0.37 16.43
N ARG A 102 8.84 1.14 15.47
CA ARG A 102 8.81 2.61 15.53
C ARG A 102 7.64 3.15 16.36
N MET A 103 6.48 2.50 16.30
CA MET A 103 5.25 2.97 16.97
C MET A 103 5.14 2.48 18.41
N LEU A 104 5.57 1.25 18.67
CA LEU A 104 5.44 0.61 19.99
C LEU A 104 6.78 0.45 20.70
N GLY A 105 7.87 0.95 20.11
CA GLY A 105 9.22 0.91 20.70
C GLY A 105 9.80 -0.50 20.86
N SER A 106 9.13 -1.54 20.34
CA SER A 106 9.48 -2.94 20.62
C SER A 106 9.73 -3.73 19.34
N ARG A 107 10.98 -4.17 19.17
CA ARG A 107 11.37 -5.10 18.08
C ARG A 107 10.66 -6.45 18.20
N ARG A 108 10.38 -6.91 19.43
CA ARG A 108 9.65 -8.16 19.65
C ARG A 108 8.23 -8.04 19.12
N VAL A 109 7.54 -6.94 19.43
CA VAL A 109 6.19 -6.68 18.89
C VAL A 109 6.22 -6.57 17.37
N GLY A 110 7.22 -5.89 16.80
CA GLY A 110 7.40 -5.86 15.34
C GLY A 110 7.60 -7.25 14.73
N LEU A 111 8.43 -8.10 15.33
CA LEU A 111 8.65 -9.47 14.83
C LEU A 111 7.39 -10.32 14.92
N LEU A 112 6.66 -10.24 16.03
CA LEU A 112 5.39 -10.95 16.19
C LEU A 112 4.36 -10.47 15.18
N ALA A 113 4.19 -9.15 15.00
CA ALA A 113 3.26 -8.60 14.02
C ALA A 113 3.61 -9.02 12.59
N ALA A 114 4.89 -8.95 12.22
CA ALA A 114 5.36 -9.41 10.92
C ALA A 114 5.16 -10.92 10.74
N LEU A 115 5.41 -11.73 11.76
CA LEU A 115 5.16 -13.18 11.72
C LEU A 115 3.68 -13.48 11.49
N TRP A 116 2.79 -12.82 12.24
CA TRP A 116 1.35 -12.97 12.10
C TRP A 116 0.88 -12.61 10.68
N LEU A 117 1.37 -11.51 10.11
CA LEU A 117 1.02 -11.12 8.74
C LEU A 117 1.65 -12.02 7.68
N ALA A 118 2.86 -12.54 7.93
CA ALA A 118 3.57 -13.42 7.01
C ALA A 118 2.77 -14.69 6.72
N VAL A 119 2.13 -15.25 7.75
CA VAL A 119 1.36 -16.51 7.68
C VAL A 119 -0.16 -16.31 7.62
N SER A 120 -0.65 -15.07 7.63
CA SER A 120 -2.07 -14.76 7.54
C SER A 120 -2.64 -15.25 6.20
N PRO A 121 -3.58 -16.21 6.19
CA PRO A 121 -4.10 -16.77 4.94
C PRO A 121 -4.73 -15.70 4.04
N ILE A 122 -5.50 -14.78 4.63
CA ILE A 122 -6.15 -13.68 3.91
C ILE A 122 -5.12 -12.78 3.23
N HIS A 123 -4.05 -12.42 3.95
CA HIS A 123 -3.03 -11.56 3.36
C HIS A 123 -2.21 -12.30 2.31
N VAL A 124 -1.97 -13.61 2.46
CA VAL A 124 -1.30 -14.42 1.42
C VAL A 124 -2.16 -14.45 0.16
N VAL A 125 -3.44 -14.79 0.26
CA VAL A 125 -4.38 -14.82 -0.89
C VAL A 125 -4.38 -13.48 -1.63
N TYR A 126 -4.58 -12.35 -0.94
CA TYR A 126 -4.55 -11.04 -1.58
C TYR A 126 -3.16 -10.59 -2.07
N SER A 127 -2.09 -11.24 -1.62
CA SER A 127 -0.74 -11.04 -2.19
C SER A 127 -0.52 -11.90 -3.43
N GLN A 128 -1.36 -12.90 -3.69
CA GLN A 128 -1.26 -13.82 -4.84
C GLN A 128 -2.24 -13.49 -5.96
N GLU A 129 -3.06 -12.46 -5.80
CA GLU A 129 -3.96 -11.98 -6.84
C GLU A 129 -3.30 -10.85 -7.65
N ALA A 130 -3.51 -10.84 -8.96
CA ALA A 130 -3.10 -9.74 -9.85
C ALA A 130 -4.01 -8.51 -9.68
N ARG A 131 -4.12 -8.03 -8.44
CA ARG A 131 -5.07 -7.00 -7.98
C ARG A 131 -4.42 -6.00 -7.02
N MET A 132 -5.12 -4.89 -6.82
CA MET A 132 -4.70 -3.74 -6.03
C MET A 132 -4.57 -3.96 -4.51
N TYR A 133 -5.03 -5.09 -3.96
CA TYR A 133 -5.14 -5.28 -2.51
C TYR A 133 -3.80 -5.25 -1.77
N ALA A 134 -2.77 -5.88 -2.33
CA ALA A 134 -1.42 -5.85 -1.76
C ALA A 134 -0.84 -4.42 -1.74
N LEU A 135 -1.06 -3.66 -2.83
CA LEU A 135 -0.65 -2.27 -2.95
C LEU A 135 -1.38 -1.37 -1.95
N LEU A 136 -2.71 -1.49 -1.87
CA LEU A 136 -3.55 -0.77 -0.92
C LEU A 136 -3.06 -0.98 0.52
N THR A 137 -2.80 -2.23 0.89
CA THR A 137 -2.35 -2.58 2.24
C THR A 137 -0.97 -1.98 2.55
N LEU A 138 -0.03 -2.07 1.60
CA LEU A 138 1.30 -1.50 1.75
C LEU A 138 1.25 0.03 1.91
N CYS A 139 0.57 0.72 1.00
CA CYS A 139 0.45 2.18 1.00
C CYS A 139 -0.32 2.68 2.23
N GLY A 140 -1.40 1.99 2.64
CA GLY A 140 -2.17 2.34 3.84
C GLY A 140 -1.37 2.18 5.13
N LEU A 141 -0.54 1.15 5.22
CA LEU A 141 0.38 0.99 6.35
C LEU A 141 1.49 2.05 6.32
N ALA A 142 2.02 2.37 5.14
CA ALA A 142 3.04 3.41 4.97
C ALA A 142 2.50 4.80 5.35
N SER A 143 1.29 5.16 4.90
CA SER A 143 0.63 6.42 5.26
C SER A 143 0.44 6.51 6.78
N THR A 144 -0.04 5.44 7.40
CA THR A 144 -0.17 5.36 8.88
C THR A 144 1.17 5.61 9.58
N LEU A 145 2.25 5.02 9.08
CA LEU A 145 3.58 5.19 9.68
C LEU A 145 4.15 6.59 9.53
N PHE A 146 3.97 7.22 8.37
CA PHE A 146 4.43 8.58 8.13
C PHE A 146 3.61 9.59 8.92
N LEU A 147 2.29 9.39 9.03
CA LEU A 147 1.42 10.19 9.90
C LEU A 147 1.88 10.11 11.35
N TYR A 148 2.07 8.89 11.88
CA TYR A 148 2.54 8.68 13.25
C TYR A 148 3.90 9.37 13.50
N GLN A 149 4.83 9.26 12.54
CA GLN A 149 6.14 9.90 12.66
C GLN A 149 6.05 11.42 12.58
N GLY A 150 5.21 11.98 11.71
CA GLY A 150 4.92 13.41 11.63
C GLY A 150 4.36 13.94 12.95
N MET A 151 3.45 13.19 13.57
CA MET A 151 2.88 13.52 14.87
C MET A 151 3.89 13.45 16.02
N ARG A 152 4.82 12.49 15.98
CA ARG A 152 5.82 12.25 17.03
C ARG A 152 7.06 13.14 16.93
N ARG A 153 7.54 13.40 15.72
CA ARG A 153 8.85 14.02 15.43
C ARG A 153 8.75 15.26 14.54
N GLY A 154 7.59 15.53 13.94
CA GLY A 154 7.46 16.56 12.92
C GLY A 154 8.27 16.24 11.65
N GLY A 155 8.68 17.28 10.93
CA GLY A 155 9.53 17.18 9.75
C GLY A 155 8.74 17.10 8.44
N VAL A 156 9.14 17.92 7.47
CA VAL A 156 8.48 18.05 6.15
C VAL A 156 8.38 16.72 5.43
N VAL A 157 9.45 15.91 5.45
CA VAL A 157 9.47 14.60 4.79
C VAL A 157 8.36 13.67 5.31
N ASN A 158 8.09 13.65 6.62
CA ASN A 158 7.04 12.79 7.17
C ASN A 158 5.64 13.21 6.70
N TRP A 159 5.38 14.52 6.63
CA TRP A 159 4.09 15.05 6.19
C TRP A 159 3.88 14.90 4.69
N VAL A 160 4.91 15.18 3.88
CA VAL A 160 4.89 14.96 2.43
C VAL A 160 4.68 13.48 2.14
N MET A 161 5.45 12.58 2.77
CA MET A 161 5.30 11.14 2.56
C MET A 161 3.97 10.59 3.08
N PHE A 162 3.39 11.18 4.13
CA PHE A 162 2.01 10.88 4.53
C PHE A 162 1.04 11.20 3.38
N GLY A 163 1.08 12.42 2.84
CA GLY A 163 0.23 12.83 1.71
C GLY A 163 0.41 11.96 0.46
N VAL A 164 1.66 11.66 0.09
CA VAL A 164 1.97 10.77 -1.05
C VAL A 164 1.38 9.37 -0.84
N MET A 165 1.60 8.77 0.33
CA MET A 165 1.13 7.41 0.60
C MET A 165 -0.40 7.36 0.80
N ALA A 166 -1.01 8.41 1.36
CA ALA A 166 -2.46 8.56 1.43
C ALA A 166 -3.08 8.65 0.02
N ALA A 167 -2.45 9.41 -0.89
CA ALA A 167 -2.91 9.51 -2.26
C ALA A 167 -2.76 8.15 -2.97
N ALA A 168 -1.61 7.49 -2.81
CA ALA A 168 -1.40 6.14 -3.35
C ALA A 168 -2.42 5.13 -2.81
N THR A 169 -2.81 5.24 -1.53
CA THR A 169 -3.86 4.42 -0.93
C THR A 169 -5.22 4.66 -1.59
N ALA A 170 -5.61 5.93 -1.77
CA ALA A 170 -6.86 6.30 -2.42
C ALA A 170 -6.89 5.93 -3.92
N HIS A 171 -5.74 6.03 -4.60
CA HIS A 171 -5.54 5.58 -5.98
C HIS A 171 -5.45 4.05 -6.13
N SER A 172 -5.35 3.31 -5.02
CA SER A 172 -5.34 1.85 -5.02
C SER A 172 -6.73 1.26 -4.82
N HIS A 173 -7.64 1.94 -4.12
CA HIS A 173 -9.04 1.54 -3.96
C HIS A 173 -9.87 2.70 -3.43
N ASN A 174 -11.14 2.82 -3.84
CA ASN A 174 -12.05 3.85 -3.33
C ASN A 174 -12.21 3.77 -1.79
N TYR A 175 -12.27 2.57 -1.22
CA TYR A 175 -12.21 2.36 0.24
C TYR A 175 -10.93 2.88 0.91
N GLY A 176 -9.86 3.12 0.15
CA GLY A 176 -8.67 3.82 0.64
C GLY A 176 -8.99 5.23 1.14
N LEU A 177 -9.99 5.92 0.58
CA LEU A 177 -10.47 7.21 1.08
C LEU A 177 -11.04 7.10 2.50
N LEU A 178 -11.72 6.00 2.84
CA LEU A 178 -12.22 5.77 4.20
C LEU A 178 -11.07 5.62 5.20
N LEU A 179 -10.00 4.92 4.80
CA LEU A 179 -8.80 4.79 5.63
C LEU A 179 -8.12 6.14 5.85
N VAL A 180 -7.94 6.94 4.79
CA VAL A 180 -7.36 8.29 4.89
C VAL A 180 -8.24 9.19 5.77
N GLY A 181 -9.56 9.15 5.59
CA GLY A 181 -10.50 9.89 6.45
C GLY A 181 -10.38 9.49 7.93
N ALA A 182 -10.28 8.19 8.23
CA ALA A 182 -10.07 7.71 9.60
C ALA A 182 -8.73 8.18 10.19
N GLN A 183 -7.67 8.17 9.39
CA GLN A 183 -6.35 8.70 9.76
C GLN A 183 -6.42 10.20 10.09
N ASP A 184 -7.14 10.98 9.29
CA ASP A 184 -7.33 12.41 9.50
C ASP A 184 -8.18 12.72 10.72
N CYS A 185 -9.29 12.00 10.93
CA CYS A 185 -10.10 12.13 12.14
C CYS A 185 -9.26 11.88 13.40
N TRP A 186 -8.45 10.81 13.40
CA TRP A 186 -7.55 10.52 14.52
C TRP A 186 -6.50 11.63 14.71
N ALA A 187 -5.87 12.10 13.63
CA ALA A 187 -4.84 13.12 13.69
C ALA A 187 -5.40 14.45 14.22
N LEU A 188 -6.56 14.89 13.70
CA LEU A 188 -7.25 16.10 14.14
C LEU A 188 -7.65 15.99 15.60
N ALA A 189 -8.28 14.89 16.03
CA ALA A 189 -8.64 14.69 17.42
C ALA A 189 -7.41 14.80 18.34
N HIS A 190 -6.31 14.13 17.98
CA HIS A 190 -5.07 14.19 18.76
C HIS A 190 -4.46 15.61 18.78
N ILE A 191 -4.45 16.32 17.65
CA ILE A 191 -3.91 17.69 17.55
C ILE A 191 -4.74 18.66 18.38
N LEU A 192 -6.07 18.56 18.34
CA LEU A 192 -6.98 19.43 19.08
C LEU A 192 -6.84 19.24 20.60
N VAL A 193 -6.76 17.98 21.06
CA VAL A 193 -6.54 17.67 22.49
C VAL A 193 -5.18 18.17 22.97
N ARG A 194 -4.13 18.03 22.15
CA ARG A 194 -2.75 18.44 22.53
C ARG A 194 -2.41 19.89 22.17
N ARG A 195 -3.33 20.61 21.52
CA ARG A 195 -3.15 21.98 20.99
C ARG A 195 -1.83 22.17 20.20
N ASN A 196 -1.44 21.19 19.40
CA ASN A 196 -0.15 21.18 18.70
C ASN A 196 -0.24 21.88 17.32
N ARG A 197 -0.01 23.20 17.29
CA ARG A 197 -0.06 24.00 16.05
C ARG A 197 0.94 23.54 14.98
N ARG A 198 2.12 23.03 15.36
CA ARG A 198 3.12 22.56 14.39
C ARG A 198 2.62 21.33 13.63
N SER A 199 2.00 20.38 14.34
CA SER A 199 1.37 19.22 13.72
C SER A 199 0.15 19.60 12.87
N MET A 200 -0.58 20.66 13.22
CA MET A 200 -1.67 21.18 12.37
C MET A 200 -1.16 21.66 11.01
N LEU A 201 -0.09 22.47 11.00
CA LEU A 201 0.53 22.94 9.75
C LEU A 201 1.10 21.77 8.93
N GLY A 202 1.72 20.80 9.62
CA GLY A 202 2.21 19.59 8.99
C GLY A 202 1.10 18.74 8.37
N LEU A 203 0.00 18.54 9.08
CA LEU A 203 -1.17 17.83 8.55
C LEU A 203 -1.74 18.57 7.34
N GLY A 204 -1.86 19.91 7.41
CA GLY A 204 -2.25 20.74 6.28
C GLY A 204 -1.35 20.55 5.05
N LEU A 205 -0.03 20.51 5.23
CA LEU A 205 0.91 20.20 4.14
C LEU A 205 0.66 18.80 3.56
N GLY A 206 0.48 17.78 4.41
CA GLY A 206 0.17 16.43 3.96
C GLY A 206 -1.12 16.36 3.15
N GLN A 207 -2.15 17.09 3.59
CA GLN A 207 -3.44 17.18 2.91
C GLN A 207 -3.36 17.95 1.58
N LEU A 208 -2.53 18.99 1.49
CA LEU A 208 -2.26 19.68 0.22
C LEU A 208 -1.58 18.74 -0.78
N VAL A 209 -0.60 17.94 -0.35
CA VAL A 209 0.05 16.94 -1.20
C VAL A 209 -0.94 15.86 -1.62
N PHE A 210 -1.75 15.34 -0.70
CA PHE A 210 -2.81 14.37 -0.98
C PHE A 210 -3.78 14.91 -2.04
N ALA A 211 -4.34 16.10 -1.81
CA ALA A 211 -5.30 16.73 -2.72
C ALA A 211 -4.70 16.99 -4.10
N ALA A 212 -3.46 17.48 -4.18
CA ALA A 212 -2.78 17.72 -5.45
C ALA A 212 -2.60 16.43 -6.27
N LEU A 213 -2.23 15.32 -5.62
CA LEU A 213 -2.01 14.03 -6.28
C LEU A 213 -3.33 13.30 -6.60
N TYR A 214 -4.38 13.52 -5.82
CA TYR A 214 -5.68 12.88 -6.03
C TYR A 214 -6.63 13.68 -6.94
N ALA A 215 -6.38 14.99 -7.11
CA ALA A 215 -7.22 15.89 -7.92
C ALA A 215 -7.60 15.35 -9.32
N PRO A 216 -6.70 14.69 -10.09
CA PRO A 216 -7.05 14.16 -11.40
C PRO A 216 -8.18 13.11 -11.39
N MET A 217 -8.43 12.45 -10.26
CA MET A 217 -9.46 11.41 -10.11
C MET A 217 -10.81 11.93 -9.64
N VAL A 218 -10.89 13.18 -9.18
CA VAL A 218 -12.14 13.76 -8.66
C VAL A 218 -13.28 13.73 -9.70
N PRO A 219 -13.07 14.08 -10.99
CA PRO A 219 -14.14 14.00 -11.98
C PRO A 219 -14.68 12.57 -12.18
N ALA A 220 -13.79 11.57 -12.20
CA ALA A 220 -14.17 10.17 -12.35
C ALA A 220 -14.99 9.68 -11.14
N LEU A 221 -14.57 10.07 -9.93
CA LEU A 221 -15.31 9.76 -8.70
C LEU A 221 -16.70 10.42 -8.67
N LEU A 222 -16.84 11.66 -9.14
CA LEU A 222 -18.14 12.33 -9.19
C LEU A 222 -19.07 11.69 -10.21
N ALA A 223 -18.56 11.30 -11.38
CA ALA A 223 -19.34 10.58 -12.38
C ALA A 223 -19.87 9.24 -11.83
N GLN A 224 -19.08 8.53 -11.01
CA GLN A 224 -19.49 7.29 -10.34
C GLN A 224 -20.70 7.48 -9.41
N LEU A 225 -20.69 8.56 -8.63
CA LEU A 225 -21.76 8.85 -7.68
C LEU A 225 -23.08 9.24 -8.37
N GLN A 226 -23.03 9.65 -9.64
CA GLN A 226 -24.19 10.07 -10.43
C GLN A 226 -24.83 8.93 -11.24
N MET A 227 -24.11 7.81 -11.43
CA MET A 227 -24.62 6.64 -12.16
C MET A 227 -25.48 5.70 -11.29
N HIS A 228 -25.81 6.12 -10.07
CA HIS A 228 -26.66 5.44 -9.11
C HIS A 228 -27.76 6.38 -8.61
#